data_AF-A0A950ABN8-F1
#
_entry.id   AF-A0A950ABN8-F1
#
_cell.length_a   1.000
_cell.length_b   1.000
_cell.length_c   1.000
_cell.angle_alpha   90.00
_cell.angle_beta   90.00
_cell.angle_gamma   90.00
#
_symmetry.space_group_name_H-M   'P 1'
#
loop_
_entity.id
_entity.type
_entity.pdbx_description
1 polymer ?
#
loop_
_entity_poly.entity_id
_entity_poly.type
_entity_poly.pdbx_seq_one_letter_code
_entity_poly.pdbx_strand_id
1 'polypeptide(L)'
;MSARERSWPVPVALVGLSAIPIMAGTLRLIQLAGGPAVIPADHRFAGFPLPLVVHIVGATTFALVGILQFMPRFRRRHLAWHRRAGRALAVAGLLVAISALWMTLFYEA
;
A
#
# COMPACT_ATOMS: atom_id res chain seq x y z
N MET A 1 4.30 31.53 15.27
CA MET A 1 4.51 30.49 14.22
C MET A 1 3.24 30.34 13.40
N SER A 2 3.19 30.96 12.20
CA SER A 2 1.95 31.07 11.42
C SER A 2 1.47 29.70 10.91
N ALA A 3 0.15 29.51 10.88
CA ALA A 3 -0.50 28.27 10.46
C ALA A 3 -0.30 27.89 8.97
N ARG A 4 0.52 28.62 8.21
CA ARG A 4 0.80 28.35 6.78
C ARG A 4 1.91 27.32 6.54
N GLU A 5 2.78 27.04 7.51
CA GLU A 5 4.03 26.30 7.26
C GLU A 5 3.97 24.78 7.56
N ARG A 6 2.93 24.28 8.25
CA ARG A 6 2.86 22.87 8.72
C ARG A 6 1.96 21.96 7.89
N SER A 7 1.91 22.13 6.56
CA SER A 7 1.16 21.21 5.69
C SER A 7 1.99 20.08 5.07
N TRP A 8 3.32 20.15 5.22
CA TRP A 8 4.26 19.14 4.72
C TRP A 8 4.61 17.97 5.67
N PRO A 9 4.50 18.06 7.01
CA PRO A 9 5.00 16.97 7.86
C PRO A 9 4.18 15.68 7.66
N VAL A 10 2.88 15.80 7.36
CA VAL A 10 2.00 14.64 7.17
C VAL A 10 2.35 13.87 5.88
N PRO A 11 2.39 14.48 4.68
CA PRO A 11 2.82 13.77 3.46
C PRO A 11 4.22 13.14 3.59
N VAL A 12 5.18 13.83 4.21
CA VAL A 12 6.54 13.30 4.40
C VAL A 12 6.54 12.10 5.33
N ALA A 13 5.84 12.18 6.47
CA ALA A 13 5.72 11.05 7.38
C ALA A 13 5.05 9.85 6.70
N LEU A 14 4.00 10.08 5.90
CA LEU A 14 3.32 9.03 5.15
C LEU A 14 4.24 8.40 4.10
N VAL A 15 5.07 9.16 3.40
CA VAL A 15 6.09 8.61 2.47
C VAL A 15 7.08 7.74 3.23
N GLY A 16 7.63 8.23 4.35
CA GLY A 16 8.57 7.48 5.17
C GLY A 16 7.97 6.17 5.71
N LEU A 17 6.77 6.24 6.27
CA LEU A 17 6.05 5.06 6.80
C LEU A 17 5.67 4.07 5.69
N SER A 18 5.36 4.55 4.48
CA SER A 18 4.98 3.69 3.36
C SER A 18 6.17 2.99 2.71
N ALA A 19 7.38 3.54 2.82
CA ALA A 19 8.57 2.97 2.20
C ALA A 19 8.85 1.54 2.70
N ILE A 20 8.75 1.30 4.01
CA ILE A 20 9.02 0.00 4.62
C ILE A 20 8.09 -1.10 4.07
N PRO A 21 6.75 -1.00 4.16
CA PRO A 21 5.85 -2.04 3.66
C PRO A 21 5.92 -2.19 2.12
N ILE A 22 6.13 -1.10 1.37
CA ILE A 22 6.27 -1.18 -0.09
C ILE A 22 7.55 -1.94 -0.47
N MET A 23 8.67 -1.65 0.20
CA MET A 23 9.92 -2.37 -0.02
C MET A 23 9.76 -3.85 0.35
N ALA A 24 9.22 -4.15 1.54
CA ALA A 24 9.01 -5.53 1.98
C ALA A 24 8.09 -6.32 1.03
N GLY A 25 6.99 -5.72 0.59
CA GLY A 25 6.08 -6.31 -0.40
C GLY A 25 6.76 -6.51 -1.76
N THR A 26 7.54 -5.54 -2.22
CA THR A 26 8.25 -5.65 -3.51
C THR A 26 9.26 -6.80 -3.49
N LEU A 27 10.07 -6.91 -2.42
CA LEU A 27 11.00 -8.02 -2.24
C LEU A 27 10.26 -9.36 -2.24
N ARG A 28 9.10 -9.42 -1.58
CA ARG A 28 8.26 -10.63 -1.58
C ARG A 28 7.75 -11.01 -2.97
N LEU A 29 7.33 -10.04 -3.78
CA LEU A 29 6.92 -10.30 -5.17
C LEU A 29 8.09 -10.79 -6.03
N ILE A 30 9.29 -10.22 -5.84
CA ILE A 30 10.51 -10.67 -6.52
C ILE A 30 10.82 -12.13 -6.15
N GLN A 31 10.70 -12.50 -4.88
CA GLN A 31 10.88 -13.89 -4.46
C GLN A 31 9.90 -14.84 -5.14
N LEU A 32 8.62 -14.49 -5.17
CA LEU A 32 7.58 -15.30 -5.83
C LEU A 32 7.82 -15.44 -7.33
N ALA A 33 8.45 -14.44 -7.96
CA ALA A 33 8.81 -14.47 -9.38
C ALA A 33 10.09 -15.29 -9.69
N GLY A 34 10.64 -16.02 -8.71
CA GLY A 34 11.88 -16.78 -8.88
C GLY A 34 13.16 -15.95 -8.70
N GLY A 35 13.09 -14.91 -7.85
CA GLY A 35 14.21 -14.04 -7.51
C GLY A 35 15.43 -14.78 -6.92
N PRO A 36 16.53 -14.03 -6.64
CA PRO A 36 17.82 -14.64 -6.31
C PRO A 36 17.71 -15.63 -5.14
N ALA A 37 18.44 -16.76 -5.24
CA ALA A 37 18.48 -17.81 -4.23
C ALA A 37 18.89 -17.33 -2.82
N VAL A 38 19.42 -16.11 -2.72
CA VAL A 38 19.81 -15.46 -1.46
C VAL A 38 18.60 -15.07 -0.60
N ILE A 39 17.40 -14.95 -1.17
CA ILE A 39 16.19 -14.65 -0.39
C ILE A 39 15.38 -15.95 -0.21
N PRO A 40 15.37 -16.58 0.98
CA PRO A 40 14.76 -17.90 1.18
C PRO A 40 13.28 -17.92 0.82
N ALA A 41 12.87 -18.90 0.00
CA ALA A 41 11.47 -19.09 -0.34
C ALA A 41 10.64 -19.35 0.92
N ASP A 42 9.50 -18.68 1.01
CA ASP A 42 8.63 -18.73 2.18
C ASP A 42 7.40 -19.55 1.82
N HIS A 43 7.40 -20.80 2.31
CA HIS A 43 6.49 -21.86 1.90
C HIS A 43 5.02 -21.53 2.17
N ARG A 44 4.73 -20.67 3.16
CA ARG A 44 3.37 -20.18 3.44
C ARG A 44 2.69 -19.51 2.24
N PHE A 45 3.47 -19.00 1.28
CA PHE A 45 2.97 -18.32 0.09
C PHE A 45 3.05 -19.15 -1.19
N ALA A 46 3.56 -20.39 -1.13
CA ALA A 46 3.85 -21.20 -2.32
C ALA A 46 2.60 -21.80 -2.99
N GLY A 47 1.54 -22.05 -2.22
CA GLY A 47 0.32 -22.70 -2.73
C GLY A 47 -0.65 -21.77 -3.45
N PHE A 48 -1.00 -20.63 -2.83
CA PHE A 48 -2.01 -19.71 -3.36
C PHE A 48 -1.58 -18.24 -3.15
N PRO A 49 -0.69 -17.69 -4.01
CA PRO A 49 -0.11 -16.35 -3.81
C PRO A 49 -1.07 -15.21 -4.14
N LEU A 50 -2.26 -15.49 -4.69
CA LEU A 50 -3.17 -14.45 -5.17
C LEU A 50 -3.59 -13.44 -4.09
N PRO A 51 -4.00 -13.83 -2.85
CA PRO A 51 -4.31 -12.89 -1.78
C PRO A 51 -3.13 -11.99 -1.44
N LEU A 52 -1.91 -12.55 -1.39
CA LEU A 52 -0.69 -11.78 -1.15
C LEU A 52 -0.42 -10.75 -2.24
N VAL A 53 -0.54 -11.12 -3.52
CA VAL A 53 -0.36 -10.19 -4.64
C VAL A 53 -1.40 -9.07 -4.60
N VAL A 54 -2.67 -9.42 -4.40
CA VAL A 54 -3.77 -8.45 -4.26
C VAL A 54 -3.51 -7.50 -3.09
N HIS A 55 -3.06 -8.04 -1.96
CA HIS A 55 -2.72 -7.24 -0.78
C HIS A 55 -1.61 -6.24 -1.07
N ILE A 56 -0.49 -6.68 -1.65
CA ILE A 56 0.68 -5.81 -1.91
C ILE A 56 0.33 -4.71 -2.90
N VAL A 57 -0.31 -5.05 -4.03
CA VAL A 57 -0.69 -4.08 -5.07
C VAL A 57 -1.73 -3.10 -4.53
N GLY A 58 -2.73 -3.60 -3.80
CA GLY A 58 -3.76 -2.80 -3.17
C GLY A 58 -3.19 -1.84 -2.13
N ALA A 59 -2.32 -2.33 -1.24
CA ALA A 59 -1.71 -1.55 -0.16
C ALA A 59 -0.75 -0.48 -0.72
N THR A 60 0.03 -0.82 -1.74
CA THR A 60 0.92 0.13 -2.42
C THR A 60 0.12 1.24 -3.09
N THR A 61 -0.94 0.87 -3.81
CA THR A 61 -1.85 1.85 -4.44
C THR A 61 -2.50 2.74 -3.38
N PHE A 62 -2.98 2.14 -2.29
CA PHE A 62 -3.63 2.84 -1.19
C PHE A 62 -2.69 3.85 -0.53
N ALA A 63 -1.47 3.43 -0.23
CA ALA A 63 -0.45 4.27 0.40
C ALA A 63 -0.03 5.45 -0.50
N LEU A 64 0.34 5.18 -1.76
CA LEU A 64 0.86 6.20 -2.67
C LEU A 64 -0.19 7.22 -3.09
N VAL A 65 -1.38 6.76 -3.51
CA VAL A 65 -2.47 7.66 -3.90
C VAL A 65 -3.07 8.34 -2.67
N GLY A 66 -3.05 7.67 -1.51
CA GLY A 66 -3.49 8.21 -0.23
C GLY A 66 -2.70 9.45 0.19
N ILE A 67 -1.38 9.49 0.00
CA ILE A 67 -0.55 10.66 0.31
C ILE A 67 -1.10 11.94 -0.37
N LEU A 68 -1.52 11.83 -1.64
CA LEU A 68 -2.07 12.96 -2.40
C LEU A 68 -3.41 13.46 -1.84
N GLN A 69 -4.17 12.61 -1.14
CA GLN A 69 -5.41 13.01 -0.44
C GLN A 69 -5.13 13.96 0.72
N PHE A 70 -3.98 13.82 1.38
CA PHE A 70 -3.57 14.62 2.53
C PHE A 70 -2.85 15.91 2.14
N MET A 71 -2.55 16.13 0.86
CA MET A 71 -1.92 17.36 0.36
C MET A 71 -2.97 18.48 0.19
N PRO A 72 -2.98 19.54 1.03
CA PRO A 72 -4.05 20.53 1.02
C PRO A 72 -4.13 21.34 -0.28
N ARG A 73 -2.97 21.65 -0.88
CA ARG A 73 -2.88 22.36 -2.17
C ARG A 73 -3.49 21.53 -3.31
N PHE A 74 -3.23 20.23 -3.33
CA PHE A 74 -3.73 19.34 -4.37
C PHE A 74 -5.26 19.18 -4.26
N ARG A 75 -5.77 18.92 -3.05
CA ARG A 75 -7.21 18.80 -2.79
C ARG A 75 -8.01 20.03 -3.21
N ARG A 76 -7.49 21.24 -2.92
CA ARG A 76 -8.17 22.51 -3.27
C ARG A 76 -8.20 22.77 -4.77
N ARG A 77 -7.17 22.37 -5.51
CA ARG A 77 -7.07 22.57 -6.97
C ARG A 77 -7.77 21.49 -7.79
N HIS A 78 -7.90 20.27 -7.27
CA HIS A 78 -8.39 19.11 -8.02
C HIS A 78 -9.47 18.32 -7.26
N LEU A 79 -10.55 18.99 -6.82
CA LEU A 79 -11.59 18.38 -6.00
C LEU A 79 -12.30 17.19 -6.67
N ALA A 80 -12.54 17.26 -7.99
CA ALA A 80 -13.14 16.15 -8.73
C ALA A 80 -12.22 14.92 -8.76
N TRP A 81 -10.92 15.12 -8.95
CA TRP A 81 -9.92 14.05 -8.85
C TRP A 81 -9.89 13.47 -7.45
N HIS A 82 -9.90 14.32 -6.41
CA HIS A 82 -9.88 13.90 -5.01
C HIS A 82 -11.02 12.94 -4.71
N ARG A 83 -12.25 13.26 -5.16
CA ARG A 83 -13.42 12.38 -4.99
C ARG A 83 -13.30 11.06 -5.75
N ARG A 84 -12.82 11.07 -7.00
CA ARG A 84 -12.63 9.84 -7.80
C ARG A 84 -11.55 8.94 -7.20
N ALA A 85 -10.41 9.53 -6.85
CA ALA A 85 -9.32 8.84 -6.18
C ALA A 85 -9.75 8.29 -4.81
N GLY A 86 -10.56 9.03 -4.04
CA GLY A 86 -11.13 8.55 -2.78
C GLY A 86 -12.00 7.29 -2.95
N ARG A 87 -12.81 7.20 -4.01
CA ARG A 87 -13.58 5.98 -4.33
C ARG A 87 -12.68 4.82 -4.72
N ALA A 88 -11.67 5.07 -5.56
CA ALA A 88 -10.69 4.05 -5.94
C ALA A 88 -9.91 3.54 -4.70
N LEU A 89 -9.53 4.44 -3.80
CA LEU A 89 -8.88 4.11 -2.53
C LEU A 89 -9.79 3.29 -1.60
N ALA A 90 -11.10 3.56 -1.56
CA ALA A 90 -12.03 2.76 -0.78
C ALA A 90 -12.08 1.31 -1.29
N VAL A 91 -12.14 1.11 -2.62
CA VAL A 91 -12.09 -0.22 -3.23
C VAL A 91 -10.74 -0.90 -2.96
N ALA A 92 -9.62 -0.18 -3.14
CA ALA A 92 -8.29 -0.71 -2.83
C ALA A 92 -8.16 -1.12 -1.35
N GLY A 93 -8.65 -0.30 -0.43
CA GLY A 93 -8.66 -0.60 1.00
C GLY A 93 -9.49 -1.83 1.34
N LEU A 94 -10.65 -2.01 0.69
CA LEU A 94 -11.46 -3.21 0.87
C LEU A 94 -10.74 -4.47 0.37
N LEU A 95 -10.10 -4.40 -0.80
CA LEU A 95 -9.29 -5.50 -1.33
C LEU A 95 -8.13 -5.86 -0.39
N VAL A 96 -7.46 -4.85 0.17
CA VAL A 96 -6.38 -5.03 1.16
C VAL A 96 -6.91 -5.72 2.42
N ALA A 97 -8.06 -5.29 2.94
CA ALA A 97 -8.64 -5.86 4.15
C ALA A 97 -9.07 -7.32 3.94
N ILE A 98 -9.77 -7.62 2.83
CA ILE A 98 -10.24 -8.98 2.51
C ILE A 98 -9.04 -9.91 2.31
N SER A 99 -8.05 -9.48 1.53
CA SER A 99 -6.83 -10.28 1.31
C SER A 99 -6.02 -10.48 2.59
N ALA A 100 -5.89 -9.46 3.44
CA ALA A 100 -5.23 -9.58 4.73
C ALA A 100 -5.93 -10.61 5.62
N LEU A 101 -7.26 -10.50 5.73
CA LEU A 101 -8.05 -11.43 6.53
C LEU A 101 -7.89 -12.87 6.02
N TRP A 102 -7.92 -13.05 4.70
CA TRP A 102 -7.69 -14.36 4.09
C TRP A 102 -6.31 -14.93 4.47
N MET A 103 -5.24 -14.16 4.30
CA MET A 103 -3.88 -14.61 4.62
C MET A 103 -3.76 -14.96 6.11
N THR A 104 -4.35 -14.17 7.00
CA THR A 104 -4.34 -14.44 8.45
C THR A 104 -5.08 -15.73 8.81
N LEU A 105 -6.15 -16.07 8.11
CA LEU A 105 -7.00 -17.22 8.44
C LEU A 105 -6.53 -18.52 7.78
N PHE A 106 -5.90 -18.45 6.61
CA PHE A 106 -5.67 -19.63 5.75
C PHE A 106 -4.21 -19.88 5.38
N TYR A 107 -3.27 -18.96 5.63
CA TYR A 107 -1.86 -19.28 5.47
C TYR A 107 -1.34 -20.00 6.70
N GLU A 108 -0.68 -21.13 6.46
CA GLU A 108 -0.02 -21.90 7.51
C GLU A 108 1.12 -21.06 8.13
N ALA A 109 1.23 -21.14 9.45
CA ALA A 109 2.21 -20.39 10.25
C ALA A 109 3.61 -21.02 10.19
#